data_AF-A0A845US77-F1
#
_entry.id   AF-A0A845US77-F1
#
_cell.length_a   1.000
_cell.length_b   1.000
_cell.length_c   1.000
_cell.angle_alpha   90.00
_cell.angle_beta   90.00
_cell.angle_gamma   90.00
#
_symmetry.space_group_name_H-M   'P 1'
#
loop_
_entity.id
_entity.type
_entity.pdbx_description
1 polymer ?
#
loop_
_entity_poly.entity_id
_entity_poly.type
_entity_poly.pdbx_seq_one_letter_code
_entity_poly.pdbx_strand_id
1 'polypeptide(L)'
;MAIYIDDGDQVRPKASLSAALIEMRELIAKAEAECDPEWPTWVEDLAIYEAPLDCEDPVEDGKLLYLAKEANHRPADEGSRCDYFCDYVPGVPSP
;
A
#
# COMPACT_ATOMS: atom_id res chain seq x y z
N MET A 1 17.80 12.88 0.47
CA MET A 1 16.44 12.33 0.27
C MET A 1 16.50 10.84 0.51
N ALA A 2 15.49 10.30 1.17
CA ALA A 2 15.28 8.89 1.43
C ALA A 2 13.87 8.51 0.92
N ILE A 3 13.71 7.22 0.62
CA ILE A 3 12.43 6.65 0.22
C ILE A 3 11.86 5.90 1.42
N TYR A 4 10.58 6.06 1.67
CA TYR A 4 9.85 5.38 2.73
C TYR A 4 8.68 4.61 2.14
N ILE A 5 8.43 3.41 2.65
CA ILE A 5 7.16 2.70 2.43
C ILE A 5 6.34 2.82 3.71
N ASP A 6 5.05 3.05 3.56
CA ASP A 6 4.04 2.95 4.60
C ASP A 6 3.12 1.79 4.23
N ASP A 7 3.04 0.80 5.13
CA ASP A 7 2.20 -0.37 4.97
C ASP A 7 0.97 -0.36 5.89
N GLY A 8 0.56 0.83 6.35
CA GLY A 8 -0.59 1.07 7.22
C GLY A 8 -0.35 0.72 8.70
N ASP A 9 0.67 -0.10 9.00
CA ASP A 9 1.12 -0.37 10.37
C ASP A 9 2.38 0.45 10.70
N GLN A 10 3.28 0.57 9.73
CA GLN A 10 4.57 1.21 9.97
C GLN A 10 5.22 1.84 8.73
N VAL A 11 5.89 2.96 8.98
CA VAL A 11 6.70 3.66 7.98
C VAL A 11 8.14 3.18 8.08
N ARG A 12 8.70 2.65 6.99
CA ARG A 12 10.07 2.12 6.93
C ARG A 12 10.89 2.72 5.80
N PRO A 13 12.17 3.08 6.03
CA PRO A 13 13.04 3.52 4.96
C PRO A 13 13.41 2.37 4.01
N LYS A 14 13.64 2.70 2.73
CA LYS A 14 14.07 1.79 1.67
C LYS A 14 15.29 2.31 0.94
N ALA A 15 16.12 1.38 0.48
CA ALA A 15 17.36 1.69 -0.22
C ALA A 15 17.14 2.41 -1.57
N SER A 16 15.97 2.21 -2.20
CA SER A 16 15.59 2.86 -3.45
C SER A 16 14.08 2.81 -3.68
N LEU A 17 13.59 3.62 -4.61
CA LEU A 17 12.20 3.57 -5.08
C LEU A 17 11.85 2.18 -5.66
N SER A 18 12.77 1.58 -6.42
CA SER A 18 12.56 0.24 -6.98
C SER A 18 12.39 -0.81 -5.89
N ALA A 19 13.15 -0.74 -4.79
CA ALA A 19 13.00 -1.64 -3.66
C ALA A 19 11.65 -1.45 -2.95
N ALA A 20 11.21 -0.20 -2.77
CA ALA A 20 9.90 0.11 -2.20
C ALA A 20 8.75 -0.44 -3.05
N LEU A 21 8.84 -0.29 -4.38
CA LEU A 21 7.83 -0.81 -5.32
C LEU A 21 7.78 -2.34 -5.36
N ILE A 22 8.93 -3.02 -5.21
CA ILE A 22 8.97 -4.49 -5.13
C ILE A 22 8.27 -4.96 -3.85
N GLU A 23 8.60 -4.38 -2.71
CA GLU A 23 7.99 -4.75 -1.43
C GLU A 23 6.48 -4.45 -1.40
N MET A 24 6.07 -3.30 -1.92
CA MET A 24 4.66 -2.98 -2.07
C MET A 24 3.92 -4.05 -2.87
N ARG A 25 4.48 -4.53 -3.99
CA ARG A 25 3.87 -5.63 -4.77
C ARG A 25 3.79 -6.95 -4.01
N GLU A 26 4.77 -7.25 -3.16
CA GLU A 26 4.76 -8.45 -2.32
C GLU A 26 3.67 -8.36 -1.25
N LEU A 27 3.49 -7.18 -0.63
CA LEU A 27 2.41 -6.92 0.34
C LEU A 27 1.03 -7.03 -0.31
N ILE A 28 0.86 -6.45 -1.49
CA ILE A 28 -0.34 -6.57 -2.33
C ILE A 28 -0.68 -8.05 -2.58
N ALA A 29 0.28 -8.81 -3.12
CA ALA A 29 0.07 -10.21 -3.46
C ALA A 29 -0.20 -11.07 -2.21
N LYS A 30 0.40 -10.73 -1.07
CA LYS A 30 0.13 -11.39 0.20
C LYS A 30 -1.30 -11.13 0.67
N ALA A 31 -1.75 -9.88 0.64
CA ALA A 31 -3.11 -9.51 1.00
C ALA A 31 -4.15 -10.21 0.10
N GLU A 32 -3.90 -10.24 -1.21
CA GLU A 32 -4.72 -10.98 -2.19
C GLU A 32 -4.79 -12.49 -1.88
N ALA A 33 -3.68 -13.08 -1.40
CA ALA A 33 -3.60 -14.50 -1.08
C ALA A 33 -4.25 -14.88 0.26
N GLU A 34 -4.26 -13.96 1.23
CA GLU A 34 -4.87 -14.20 2.56
C GLU A 34 -6.39 -14.30 2.50
N CYS A 35 -7.04 -13.78 1.44
CA CYS A 35 -8.47 -13.99 1.14
C CYS A 35 -9.34 -13.74 2.38
N ASP A 36 -9.06 -12.64 3.08
CA ASP A 36 -9.82 -12.24 4.27
C ASP A 36 -11.18 -11.64 3.84
N PRO A 37 -12.32 -12.13 4.35
CA PRO A 37 -13.63 -11.53 4.10
C PRO A 37 -13.75 -10.07 4.59
N GLU A 38 -12.99 -9.69 5.62
CA GLU A 38 -12.78 -8.31 6.04
C GLU A 38 -11.30 -8.01 5.79
N TRP A 39 -10.98 -7.19 4.79
CA TRP A 39 -9.58 -6.84 4.54
C TRP A 39 -8.89 -6.43 5.85
N PRO A 40 -7.64 -6.88 6.09
CA PRO A 40 -6.97 -6.43 7.29
C PRO A 40 -6.83 -4.91 7.27
N THR A 41 -7.24 -4.21 8.33
CA THR A 41 -7.23 -2.73 8.40
C THR A 41 -5.85 -2.11 8.14
N TRP A 42 -4.77 -2.89 8.20
CA TRP A 42 -3.41 -2.43 7.86
C TRP A 42 -3.19 -2.28 6.35
N VAL A 43 -3.99 -2.91 5.48
CA VAL A 43 -3.77 -2.85 4.03
C VAL A 43 -4.63 -1.78 3.30
N GLU A 44 -5.35 -0.94 4.04
CA GLU A 44 -6.29 0.04 3.45
C GLU A 44 -5.59 1.03 2.49
N ASP A 45 -4.37 1.44 2.83
CA ASP A 45 -3.54 2.34 2.03
C ASP A 45 -2.05 1.93 2.12
N LEU A 46 -1.48 1.42 1.03
CA LEU A 46 -0.02 1.27 0.91
C LEU A 46 0.54 2.52 0.21
N ALA A 47 1.50 3.19 0.81
CA ALA A 47 2.07 4.43 0.25
C ALA A 47 3.59 4.42 0.18
N ILE A 48 4.15 5.17 -0.77
CA ILE A 48 5.59 5.41 -0.89
C ILE A 48 5.83 6.92 -0.86
N TYR A 49 6.72 7.36 0.01
CA TYR A 49 7.07 8.75 0.20
C TYR A 49 8.55 9.01 -0.11
N GLU A 50 8.85 10.22 -0.56
CA GLU A 50 10.19 10.78 -0.62
C GLU A 50 10.31 11.92 0.40
N ALA A 51 11.22 11.78 1.35
CA ALA A 51 11.43 12.76 2.42
C ALA A 51 12.94 12.97 2.71
N PRO A 52 13.34 14.01 3.46
CA PRO A 52 14.71 14.14 3.98
C PRO A 52 15.16 12.92 4.80
N LEU A 53 16.46 12.64 4.87
CA LEU A 53 17.01 11.43 5.49
C LEU A 53 16.67 11.28 6.99
N ASP A 54 16.43 12.42 7.64
CA ASP A 54 16.14 12.55 9.08
C ASP A 54 14.72 13.10 9.31
N CYS A 55 13.81 12.86 8.37
CA CYS A 55 12.41 13.25 8.49
C CYS A 55 11.75 12.47 9.64
N GLU A 56 11.17 13.19 10.60
CA GLU A 56 10.50 12.61 11.77
C GLU A 56 9.19 11.93 11.36
N ASP A 57 8.43 12.56 10.46
CA ASP A 57 7.20 12.03 9.90
C ASP A 57 7.16 12.13 8.36
N PRO A 58 7.59 11.08 7.64
CA PRO A 58 7.55 11.05 6.19
C PRO A 58 6.14 11.08 5.59
N VAL A 59 5.09 10.82 6.37
CA VAL A 59 3.69 10.83 5.92
C VAL A 59 3.16 12.26 5.87
N GLU A 60 3.47 13.07 6.89
CA GLU A 60 3.07 14.49 6.93
C GLU A 60 4.00 15.39 6.10
N ASP A 61 5.32 15.20 6.21
CA ASP A 61 6.32 16.12 5.63
C ASP A 61 6.90 15.63 4.29
N GLY A 62 6.61 14.37 3.92
CA GLY A 62 7.14 13.74 2.72
C GLY A 62 6.30 14.00 1.48
N LYS A 63 6.94 13.84 0.32
CA LYS A 63 6.27 13.85 -0.97
C LYS A 63 5.74 12.45 -1.28
N LEU A 64 4.42 12.31 -1.40
CA LEU A 64 3.80 11.08 -1.89
C LEU A 64 4.23 10.79 -3.34
N LEU A 65 4.89 9.66 -3.54
CA LEU A 65 5.35 9.17 -4.84
C LEU A 65 4.40 8.12 -5.44
N TYR A 66 3.84 7.27 -4.59
CA TYR A 66 2.94 6.21 -5.01
C TYR A 66 1.93 5.94 -3.91
N LEU A 67 0.69 5.70 -4.31
CA LEU A 67 -0.38 5.28 -3.41
C LEU A 67 -1.08 4.11 -4.07
N ALA A 68 -1.25 3.04 -3.33
CA ALA A 68 -1.99 1.87 -3.72
C ALA A 68 -3.14 1.76 -2.73
N LYS A 69 -4.35 2.07 -3.20
CA LYS A 69 -5.57 1.96 -2.39
C LYS A 69 -6.28 0.67 -2.70
N GLU A 70 -6.95 0.11 -1.70
CA GLU A 70 -7.96 -0.92 -1.92
C GLU A 70 -9.12 -0.33 -2.75
N ALA A 71 -9.46 -0.97 -3.87
CA ALA A 71 -10.69 -0.71 -4.59
C ALA A 71 -11.50 -2.00 -4.75
N ASN A 72 -12.67 -2.04 -4.12
CA ASN A 72 -13.65 -3.10 -4.30
C ASN A 72 -14.23 -3.04 -5.73
N HIS A 73 -13.83 -3.96 -6.61
CA HIS A 73 -14.29 -3.96 -8.00
C HIS A 73 -15.50 -4.89 -8.24
N ARG A 74 -15.71 -5.92 -7.41
CA ARG A 74 -16.88 -6.80 -7.50
C ARG A 74 -17.08 -7.65 -6.22
N PRO A 75 -18.34 -8.01 -5.89
CA PRO A 75 -18.61 -9.07 -4.92
C PRO A 75 -17.98 -10.39 -5.40
N ALA A 76 -17.52 -11.21 -4.46
CA ALA A 76 -16.94 -12.50 -4.78
C ALA A 76 -17.96 -13.50 -5.36
N ASP A 77 -17.44 -14.46 -6.10
CA ASP A 77 -18.25 -15.54 -6.68
C ASP A 77 -18.83 -16.45 -5.59
N GLU A 78 -20.05 -16.92 -5.80
CA GLU A 78 -20.75 -17.81 -4.86
C GLU A 78 -19.95 -19.11 -4.63
N GLY A 79 -19.42 -19.31 -3.42
CA GLY A 79 -18.56 -20.46 -3.06
C GLY A 79 -17.06 -20.14 -2.92
N SER A 80 -16.67 -18.88 -3.18
CA SER A 80 -15.39 -18.32 -2.76
C SER A 80 -15.29 -18.24 -1.22
N ARG A 81 -14.08 -18.34 -0.67
CA ARG A 81 -13.82 -18.01 0.75
C ARG A 81 -13.61 -16.51 0.99
N CYS A 82 -13.43 -15.74 -0.07
CA CYS A 82 -13.29 -14.28 -0.04
C CYS A 82 -14.66 -13.65 -0.34
N ASP A 83 -14.95 -12.48 0.23
CA ASP A 83 -16.20 -11.72 -0.02
C ASP A 83 -16.07 -10.72 -1.18
N TYR A 84 -14.84 -10.35 -1.59
CA TYR A 84 -14.59 -9.39 -2.67
C TYR A 84 -13.32 -9.71 -3.49
N PHE A 85 -13.28 -9.22 -4.73
CA PHE A 85 -12.05 -9.11 -5.53
C PHE A 85 -11.63 -7.64 -5.58
N CYS A 86 -10.49 -7.32 -4.98
CA CYS A 86 -9.93 -5.97 -4.94
C CYS A 86 -8.81 -5.82 -5.98
N ASP A 87 -8.77 -4.69 -6.67
CA ASP A 87 -7.61 -4.28 -7.46
C ASP A 87 -6.92 -3.11 -6.76
N TYR A 88 -5.59 -3.06 -6.82
CA TYR A 88 -4.83 -1.87 -6.44
C TYR A 88 -4.83 -0.87 -7.57
N VAL A 89 -5.57 0.22 -7.41
CA VAL A 89 -5.55 1.33 -8.36
C VAL A 89 -4.43 2.28 -7.94
N PRO A 90 -3.52 2.68 -8.85
CA PRO A 90 -2.58 3.74 -8.55
C PRO A 90 -3.36 5.01 -8.21
N GLY A 91 -3.33 5.39 -6.93
CA GLY A 91 -3.90 6.64 -6.44
C GLY A 91 -3.11 7.79 -7.05
N VAL A 92 -3.80 8.67 -7.78
CA VAL A 92 -3.20 9.93 -8.19
C VAL A 92 -2.98 10.74 -6.90
N PRO A 93 -1.75 11.18 -6.57
CA PRO A 93 -1.57 12.12 -5.47
C PRO A 93 -2.43 13.34 -5.79
N SER A 94 -3.47 13.58 -4.97
CA SER A 94 -4.30 14.76 -5.14
C SER A 94 -3.43 15.99 -4.87
N PRO A 95 -3.49 17.02 -5.72
CA PRO A 95 -2.64 18.21 -5.61
C PRO A 95 -2.90 19.01 -4.33
#